data_AF-A0A7J8CB11-F1
#
_entry.id   AF-A0A7J8CB11-F1
#
_cell.length_a   1.000
_cell.length_b   1.000
_cell.length_c   1.000
_cell.angle_alpha   90.00
_cell.angle_beta   90.00
_cell.angle_gamma   90.00
#
_symmetry.space_group_name_H-M   'P 1'
#
loop_
_entity.id
_entity.type
_entity.pdbx_description
1 polymer ?
#
loop_
_entity_poly.entity_id
_entity_poly.type
_entity_poly.pdbx_seq_one_letter_code
_entity_poly.pdbx_strand_id
1 'polypeptide(L)'
;MGQPPKGLEPARLVSSSCSWKKILQCTCSFHGVPTPSVQWWIESHIVGVDSTNDSHRVNSTILAPWNNTTISLTELPKMGTRLLCEGENEYGNYSMSIVLMSIKSYLITQNFISGLFQGLICGAIVTTLLFLCLIPLIVKYVRKKLSNKIEVTETEGSLSDPSVALKPEEPGRAVVMPSSVSWNVDLLP
;
A
#
# COMPACT_ATOMS: atom_id res chain seq x y z
N MET A 1 -33.21 -18.28 -19.51
CA MET A 1 -33.62 -19.14 -18.38
C MET A 1 -35.10 -18.87 -18.13
N GLY A 2 -35.94 -19.90 -18.23
CA GLY A 2 -37.39 -19.76 -18.04
C GLY A 2 -37.74 -19.46 -16.59
N GLN A 3 -38.83 -18.73 -16.37
CA GLN A 3 -39.30 -18.41 -15.03
C GLN A 3 -39.76 -19.69 -14.33
N PRO A 4 -39.37 -19.94 -13.06
CA PRO A 4 -39.76 -21.15 -12.35
C PRO A 4 -41.29 -21.22 -12.20
N PRO A 5 -41.88 -22.43 -12.14
CA PRO A 5 -43.32 -22.57 -11.93
C PRO A 5 -43.74 -21.92 -10.60
N LYS A 6 -45.01 -21.47 -10.52
CA LYS A 6 -45.53 -20.79 -9.32
C LYS A 6 -45.29 -21.64 -8.06
N GLY A 7 -44.67 -21.04 -7.04
CA GLY A 7 -44.37 -21.69 -5.77
C GLY A 7 -42.98 -22.35 -5.70
N LEU A 8 -42.19 -22.30 -6.78
CA LEU A 8 -40.81 -22.77 -6.81
C LEU A 8 -39.84 -21.58 -6.87
N GLU A 9 -38.75 -21.69 -6.14
CA GLU A 9 -37.75 -20.64 -5.99
C GLU A 9 -36.34 -21.22 -6.17
N PRO A 10 -35.50 -20.63 -7.05
CA PRO A 10 -34.09 -21.01 -7.18
C PRO A 10 -33.33 -20.81 -5.87
N ALA A 11 -32.22 -21.52 -5.70
CA ALA A 11 -31.34 -21.33 -4.57
C ALA A 11 -30.83 -19.88 -4.51
N ARG A 12 -31.15 -19.19 -3.42
CA ARG A 12 -30.69 -17.82 -3.14
C ARG A 12 -29.91 -17.78 -1.84
N LEU A 13 -28.73 -17.16 -1.87
CA LEU A 13 -28.00 -16.85 -0.64
C LEU A 13 -28.77 -15.77 0.11
N VAL A 14 -29.06 -16.02 1.39
CA VAL A 14 -29.71 -15.05 2.26
C VAL A 14 -28.71 -14.35 3.16
N SER A 15 -27.72 -15.08 3.67
CA SER A 15 -26.66 -14.49 4.47
C SER A 15 -25.38 -15.31 4.41
N SER A 16 -24.27 -14.59 4.54
CA SER A 16 -22.95 -15.17 4.75
C SER A 16 -22.19 -14.33 5.75
N SER A 17 -21.58 -14.96 6.75
CA SER A 17 -20.76 -14.26 7.74
C SER A 17 -19.62 -15.14 8.21
N CYS A 18 -18.51 -14.50 8.60
CA CYS A 18 -17.39 -15.18 9.24
C CYS A 18 -17.01 -14.43 10.50
N SER A 19 -16.72 -15.18 11.56
CA SER A 19 -16.25 -14.63 12.83
C SER A 19 -15.07 -15.44 13.34
N TRP A 20 -14.13 -14.74 13.95
CA TRP A 20 -12.98 -15.34 14.60
C TRP A 20 -13.15 -15.22 16.12
N LYS A 21 -13.24 -16.36 16.83
CA LYS A 21 -13.20 -16.41 18.30
C LYS A 21 -11.98 -17.22 18.76
N LYS A 22 -12.18 -18.51 19.01
CA LYS A 22 -11.10 -19.48 19.27
C LYS A 22 -10.64 -20.16 17.98
N ILE A 23 -11.58 -20.33 17.06
CA ILE A 23 -11.44 -20.93 15.74
C ILE A 23 -12.20 -20.05 14.74
N LEU A 24 -11.91 -20.20 13.45
CA LEU A 24 -12.65 -19.48 12.40
C LEU A 24 -13.98 -20.18 12.20
N GLN A 25 -15.08 -19.43 12.29
CA GLN A 25 -16.40 -19.95 12.01
C GLN A 25 -17.05 -19.11 10.92
N CYS A 26 -17.43 -19.76 9.83
CA CYS A 26 -18.15 -19.14 8.73
C CYS A 26 -19.50 -19.82 8.57
N THR A 27 -20.55 -19.02 8.40
CA THR A 27 -21.93 -19.48 8.24
C THR A 27 -22.47 -19.01 6.89
N CYS A 28 -23.22 -19.88 6.24
CA CYS A 28 -24.00 -19.60 5.04
C CYS A 28 -25.44 -20.03 5.23
N SER A 29 -26.35 -19.16 4.80
CA SER A 29 -27.78 -19.42 4.77
C SER A 29 -28.31 -19.36 3.36
N PHE A 30 -28.98 -20.42 2.93
CA PHE A 30 -29.68 -20.47 1.66
C PHE A 30 -31.17 -20.65 1.87
N HIS A 31 -31.93 -20.04 0.97
CA HIS A 31 -33.37 -20.25 0.82
C HIS A 31 -33.64 -20.76 -0.59
N GLY A 32 -34.63 -21.63 -0.73
CA GLY A 32 -35.12 -22.07 -2.03
C GLY A 32 -36.25 -23.07 -1.85
N VAL A 33 -37.06 -23.21 -2.89
CA VAL A 33 -38.13 -24.21 -2.92
C VAL A 33 -37.96 -24.98 -4.22
N PRO A 34 -37.49 -26.25 -4.17
CA PRO A 34 -37.14 -27.06 -2.99
C PRO A 34 -35.93 -26.55 -2.20
N THR A 35 -35.83 -26.96 -0.94
CA THR A 35 -34.75 -26.58 -0.02
C THR A 35 -33.38 -26.84 -0.65
N PRO A 36 -32.49 -25.84 -0.73
CA PRO A 36 -31.18 -26.02 -1.34
C PRO A 36 -30.29 -26.97 -0.56
N SER A 37 -29.55 -27.81 -1.28
CA SER A 37 -28.35 -28.47 -0.74
C SER A 37 -27.23 -27.43 -0.65
N VAL A 38 -26.38 -27.53 0.37
CA VAL A 38 -25.29 -26.57 0.58
C VAL A 38 -23.98 -27.32 0.82
N GLN A 39 -22.96 -26.96 0.06
CA GLN A 39 -21.62 -27.54 0.10
C GLN A 39 -20.56 -26.47 0.35
N TRP A 40 -19.52 -26.86 1.09
CA TRP A 40 -18.36 -26.01 1.34
C TRP A 40 -17.16 -26.53 0.56
N TRP A 41 -16.38 -25.60 0.02
CA TRP A 41 -15.12 -25.90 -0.66
C TRP A 41 -13.99 -25.06 -0.09
N ILE A 42 -12.84 -25.69 0.15
CA ILE A 42 -11.59 -25.01 0.51
C ILE A 42 -10.58 -25.28 -0.59
N GLU A 43 -10.05 -24.23 -1.21
CA GLU A 43 -9.08 -24.35 -2.32
C GLU A 43 -9.57 -25.31 -3.43
N SER A 44 -10.88 -25.30 -3.70
CA SER A 44 -11.56 -26.17 -4.67
C SER A 44 -11.69 -27.64 -4.27
N HIS A 45 -11.51 -27.98 -2.98
CA HIS A 45 -11.77 -29.31 -2.43
C HIS A 45 -13.03 -29.29 -1.56
N ILE A 46 -13.96 -30.23 -1.79
CA ILE A 46 -15.19 -30.36 -1.01
C ILE A 46 -14.85 -30.73 0.44
N VAL A 47 -15.46 -30.03 1.39
CA VAL A 47 -15.38 -30.34 2.81
C VAL A 47 -16.66 -31.04 3.24
N GLY A 48 -16.53 -32.30 3.65
CA GLY A 48 -17.66 -33.12 4.11
C GLY A 48 -18.14 -32.76 5.52
N VAL A 49 -19.38 -33.12 5.83
CA VAL A 49 -19.98 -33.02 7.18
C VAL A 49 -19.26 -33.95 8.18
N ASP A 50 -18.81 -35.10 7.70
CA ASP A 50 -18.10 -36.12 8.49
C ASP A 50 -16.61 -36.19 8.13
N SER A 51 -15.97 -35.07 7.79
CA SER A 51 -14.54 -35.09 7.46
C SER A 51 -13.74 -35.54 8.68
N THR A 52 -13.07 -36.70 8.55
CA THR A 52 -12.15 -37.29 9.55
C THR A 52 -10.90 -36.46 9.82
N ASN A 53 -10.75 -35.33 9.12
CA ASN A 53 -9.64 -34.42 9.32
C ASN A 53 -10.01 -33.43 10.44
N ASP A 54 -9.33 -33.53 11.59
CA ASP A 54 -9.60 -32.73 12.80
C ASP A 54 -9.38 -31.21 12.60
N SER A 55 -8.85 -30.82 11.43
CA SER A 55 -8.62 -29.44 11.02
C SER A 55 -9.89 -28.68 10.61
N HIS A 56 -10.93 -29.38 10.14
CA HIS A 56 -12.14 -28.77 9.56
C HIS A 56 -13.38 -29.52 10.02
N ARG A 57 -14.43 -28.78 10.40
CA ARG A 57 -15.70 -29.35 10.85
C ARG A 57 -16.85 -28.58 10.22
N VAL A 58 -17.77 -29.28 9.57
CA VAL A 58 -18.98 -28.68 8.99
C VAL A 58 -20.19 -29.13 9.79
N ASN A 59 -21.02 -28.18 10.21
CA ASN A 59 -22.31 -28.43 10.83
C ASN A 59 -23.42 -27.90 9.92
N SER A 60 -24.49 -28.66 9.74
CA SER A 60 -25.60 -28.30 8.86
C SER A 60 -26.92 -28.41 9.62
N THR A 61 -27.73 -27.37 9.51
CA THR A 61 -29.06 -27.30 10.10
C THR A 61 -30.05 -26.98 8.99
N ILE A 62 -30.87 -27.97 8.63
CA ILE A 62 -31.87 -27.85 7.57
C ILE A 62 -33.24 -27.63 8.21
N LEU A 63 -33.88 -26.50 7.91
CA LEU A 63 -35.28 -26.21 8.23
C LEU A 63 -35.96 -25.73 6.95
N ALA A 64 -36.51 -26.65 6.16
CA ALA A 64 -37.17 -26.32 4.90
C ALA A 64 -38.10 -25.09 5.04
N PRO A 65 -38.03 -24.09 4.14
CA PRO A 65 -37.25 -24.01 2.88
C PRO A 65 -35.79 -23.51 3.03
N TRP A 66 -35.26 -23.50 4.25
CA TRP A 66 -33.95 -22.98 4.60
C TRP A 66 -32.91 -24.08 4.83
N ASN A 67 -31.68 -23.81 4.41
CA ASN A 67 -30.52 -24.60 4.77
C ASN A 67 -29.42 -23.68 5.31
N ASN A 68 -29.04 -23.91 6.57
CA ASN A 68 -27.99 -23.17 7.25
C ASN A 68 -26.80 -24.08 7.51
N THR A 69 -25.66 -23.77 6.91
CA THR A 69 -24.42 -24.52 7.14
C THR A 69 -23.38 -23.63 7.78
N THR A 70 -22.60 -24.20 8.69
CA THR A 70 -21.50 -23.53 9.36
C THR A 70 -20.26 -24.39 9.27
N ILE A 71 -19.19 -23.84 8.70
CA ILE A 71 -17.87 -24.45 8.70
C ILE A 71 -17.00 -23.83 9.81
N SER A 72 -16.32 -24.69 10.54
CA SER A 72 -15.38 -24.33 11.60
C SER A 72 -13.99 -24.85 11.24
N LEU A 73 -12.98 -23.98 11.25
CA LEU A 73 -11.60 -24.30 10.94
C LEU A 73 -10.76 -24.12 12.20
N THR A 74 -10.21 -25.21 12.73
CA THR A 74 -9.39 -25.21 13.95
C THR A 74 -8.02 -24.58 13.69
N GLU A 75 -7.45 -24.84 12.52
CA GLU A 75 -6.24 -24.17 12.03
C GLU A 75 -6.58 -22.98 11.14
N LEU A 76 -5.85 -21.86 11.30
CA LEU A 76 -5.99 -20.75 10.36
C LEU A 76 -5.49 -21.21 8.98
N PRO A 77 -6.31 -21.04 7.93
CA PRO A 77 -5.84 -21.29 6.57
C PRO A 77 -4.79 -20.25 6.16
N LYS A 78 -4.09 -20.57 5.07
CA LYS A 78 -3.07 -19.69 4.49
C LYS A 78 -3.71 -18.37 4.06
N MET A 79 -2.90 -17.32 4.02
CA MET A 79 -3.36 -16.02 3.53
C MET A 79 -3.87 -16.17 2.09
N GLY A 80 -5.07 -15.66 1.82
CA GLY A 80 -5.68 -15.71 0.49
C GLY A 80 -6.38 -17.03 0.18
N THR A 81 -6.45 -17.98 1.12
CA THR A 81 -7.24 -19.20 0.94
C THR A 81 -8.70 -18.82 0.66
N ARG A 82 -9.27 -19.44 -0.37
CA ARG A 82 -10.66 -19.23 -0.78
C ARG A 82 -11.54 -20.30 -0.19
N LEU A 83 -12.55 -19.85 0.56
CA LEU A 83 -13.63 -20.66 1.06
C LEU A 83 -14.86 -20.39 0.19
N LEU A 84 -15.32 -21.40 -0.54
CA LEU A 84 -16.53 -21.32 -1.36
C LEU A 84 -17.68 -21.98 -0.60
N CYS A 85 -18.82 -21.33 -0.69
CA CYS A 85 -20.07 -21.83 -0.15
C CYS A 85 -21.08 -21.87 -1.27
N GLU A 86 -21.48 -23.07 -1.67
CA GLU A 86 -22.32 -23.29 -2.84
C GLU A 86 -23.66 -23.86 -2.38
N GLY A 87 -24.74 -23.19 -2.79
CA GLY A 87 -26.11 -23.66 -2.57
C GLY A 87 -26.76 -23.99 -3.90
N GLU A 88 -27.36 -25.17 -3.99
CA GLU A 88 -27.96 -25.68 -5.23
C GLU A 88 -29.33 -26.31 -4.96
N ASN A 89 -30.28 -26.02 -5.83
CA ASN A 89 -31.51 -26.78 -6.00
C ASN A 89 -31.82 -27.00 -7.49
N GLU A 90 -32.87 -27.76 -7.79
CA GLU A 90 -33.27 -28.13 -9.16
C GLU A 90 -33.52 -26.93 -10.09
N TYR A 91 -33.71 -25.73 -9.54
CA TYR A 91 -34.06 -24.51 -10.29
C TYR A 91 -32.91 -23.52 -10.38
N GLY A 92 -31.78 -23.77 -9.70
CA GLY A 92 -30.59 -22.95 -9.81
C GLY A 92 -29.56 -23.22 -8.72
N ASN A 93 -28.35 -22.75 -9.00
CA ASN A 93 -27.25 -22.74 -8.05
C ASN A 93 -26.79 -21.30 -7.80
N TYR A 94 -26.20 -21.08 -6.63
CA TYR A 94 -25.55 -19.84 -6.29
C TYR A 94 -24.36 -20.12 -5.38
N SER A 95 -23.23 -19.51 -5.70
CA SER A 95 -21.97 -19.71 -4.99
C SER A 95 -21.44 -18.40 -4.42
N MET A 96 -20.98 -18.43 -3.17
CA MET A 96 -20.37 -17.29 -2.48
C MET A 96 -18.92 -17.60 -2.14
N SER A 97 -17.99 -16.78 -2.63
CA SER A 97 -16.56 -16.91 -2.34
C SER A 97 -16.17 -15.97 -1.21
N ILE A 98 -15.57 -16.52 -0.16
CA ILE A 98 -15.04 -15.81 0.99
C ILE A 98 -13.51 -15.96 0.96
N VAL A 99 -12.80 -14.84 0.79
CA VAL A 99 -11.33 -14.84 0.80
C VAL A 99 -10.84 -14.62 2.22
N LEU A 100 -10.12 -15.60 2.75
CA LEU A 100 -9.62 -15.58 4.11
C LEU A 100 -8.29 -14.84 4.16
N MET A 101 -8.29 -13.69 4.82
CA MET A 101 -7.08 -12.94 5.11
C MET A 101 -6.56 -13.35 6.48
N SER A 102 -5.30 -13.78 6.54
CA SER A 102 -4.71 -14.24 7.81
C SER A 102 -4.51 -13.05 8.75
N ILE A 103 -5.09 -13.11 9.96
CA ILE A 103 -4.88 -12.10 11.01
C ILE A 103 -3.39 -11.96 11.36
N LYS A 104 -2.63 -13.07 11.28
CA LYS A 104 -1.17 -13.05 11.48
C LYS A 104 -0.46 -12.14 10.48
N SER A 105 -0.88 -12.15 9.21
CA SER A 105 -0.32 -11.27 8.19
C SER A 105 -0.66 -9.80 8.44
N TYR A 106 -1.88 -9.51 8.93
CA TYR A 106 -2.27 -8.16 9.32
C TYR A 106 -1.41 -7.63 10.48
N LEU A 107 -1.18 -8.42 11.52
CA LEU A 107 -0.33 -8.05 12.65
C LEU A 107 1.14 -7.85 12.24
N ILE A 108 1.70 -8.74 11.41
CA ILE A 108 3.07 -8.58 10.88
C ILE A 108 3.18 -7.30 10.05
N THR A 109 2.20 -7.06 9.19
CA THR A 109 2.15 -5.87 8.33
C THR A 109 2.05 -4.60 9.17
N GLN A 110 1.22 -4.61 10.21
CA GLN A 110 1.07 -3.47 11.11
C GLN A 110 2.37 -3.14 11.85
N ASN A 111 3.06 -4.15 12.39
CA ASN A 111 4.33 -3.97 13.08
C ASN A 111 5.43 -3.50 12.13
N PHE A 112 5.47 -4.04 10.90
CA PHE A 112 6.41 -3.62 9.87
C PHE A 112 6.20 -2.16 9.46
N ILE A 113 4.95 -1.75 9.23
CA ILE A 113 4.60 -0.37 8.90
C ILE A 113 4.99 0.57 10.05
N SER A 114 4.69 0.20 11.28
CA SER A 114 5.09 0.98 12.46
C SER A 114 6.62 1.13 12.56
N GLY A 115 7.36 0.05 12.29
CA GLY A 115 8.82 0.08 12.26
C GLY A 115 9.39 0.97 11.15
N LEU A 116 8.75 0.98 9.98
CA LEU A 116 9.15 1.81 8.84
C LEU A 116 9.01 3.31 9.15
N PHE A 117 7.88 3.71 9.75
CA PHE A 117 7.66 5.10 10.16
C PHE A 117 8.65 5.55 11.24
N GLN A 118 8.92 4.68 12.22
CA GLN A 118 9.91 4.98 13.25
C GLN A 118 11.32 5.10 12.67
N GLY A 119 11.70 4.20 11.74
CA GLY A 119 12.97 4.27 11.03
C GLY A 119 13.12 5.56 10.21
N LEU A 120 12.06 6.00 9.52
CA LEU A 120 12.07 7.23 8.73
C LEU A 120 12.30 8.47 9.59
N ILE A 121 11.60 8.57 10.73
CA ILE A 121 11.71 9.72 11.65
C ILE A 121 13.10 9.76 12.28
N CYS A 122 13.56 8.64 12.84
CA CYS A 122 14.89 8.55 13.46
C CYS A 122 16.00 8.82 12.43
N GLY A 123 15.88 8.25 11.23
CA GLY A 123 16.83 8.47 10.13
C GLY A 123 16.91 9.94 9.76
N ALA A 124 15.77 10.61 9.53
CA ALA A 124 15.75 12.02 9.17
C ALA A 124 16.42 12.92 10.22
N ILE A 125 16.20 12.64 11.51
CA ILE A 125 16.82 13.39 12.61
C ILE A 125 18.34 13.22 12.60
N VAL A 126 18.82 11.97 12.54
CA VAL A 126 20.26 11.67 12.54
C VAL A 126 20.94 12.29 11.32
N THR A 127 20.36 12.11 10.13
CA THR A 127 20.89 12.68 8.88
C THR A 127 20.96 14.20 8.95
N THR A 128 19.91 14.87 9.47
CA THR A 128 19.88 16.33 9.60
C THR A 128 20.97 16.83 10.55
N LEU A 129 21.14 16.19 11.72
CA LEU A 129 22.20 16.55 12.67
C LEU A 129 23.60 16.34 12.09
N LEU A 130 23.80 15.27 11.33
CA LEU A 130 25.07 14.98 10.65
C LEU A 130 25.44 16.08 9.67
N PHE A 131 24.49 16.52 8.83
CA PHE A 131 24.72 17.63 7.90
C PHE A 131 24.96 18.96 8.62
N LEU A 132 24.19 19.25 9.67
CA LEU A 132 24.40 20.46 10.49
C LEU A 132 25.79 20.52 11.13
N CYS A 133 26.36 19.37 11.49
CA CYS A 133 27.71 19.31 12.05
C CYS A 133 28.81 19.36 10.96
N LEU A 134 28.64 18.64 9.85
CA LEU A 134 29.70 18.51 8.84
C LEU A 134 29.84 19.76 7.96
N ILE A 135 28.74 20.39 7.55
CA ILE A 135 28.78 21.58 6.68
C ILE A 135 29.66 22.71 7.26
N PRO A 136 29.48 23.16 8.51
CA PRO A 136 30.32 24.22 9.06
C PRO A 136 31.79 23.81 9.22
N LEU A 137 32.07 22.53 9.53
CA LEU A 137 33.44 22.02 9.60
C LEU A 137 34.13 22.06 8.23
N ILE A 138 33.43 21.64 7.18
CA ILE A 138 33.94 21.70 5.80
C ILE A 138 34.17 23.15 5.39
N VAL A 139 33.21 24.05 5.63
CA VAL A 139 33.36 25.47 5.32
C VAL A 139 34.54 26.09 6.06
N LYS A 140 34.72 25.78 7.35
CA LYS A 140 35.85 26.26 8.16
C LYS A 140 37.18 25.72 7.64
N TYR A 141 37.23 24.44 7.26
CA TYR A 141 38.41 23.82 6.68
C TYR A 141 38.79 24.45 5.33
N VAL A 142 37.82 24.65 4.44
CA VAL A 142 38.04 25.29 3.13
C VAL A 142 38.51 26.73 3.30
N ARG A 143 37.89 27.52 4.18
CA ARG A 143 38.32 28.91 4.47
C ARG A 143 39.75 28.95 5.01
N LYS A 144 40.09 28.10 5.98
CA LYS A 144 41.45 28.02 6.53
C LYS A 144 42.48 27.65 5.46
N LYS A 145 42.16 26.66 4.61
CA LYS A 145 43.04 26.25 3.50
C LYS A 145 43.25 27.37 2.48
N LEU A 146 42.21 28.17 2.20
CA LEU A 146 42.30 29.31 1.28
C LEU A 146 43.16 30.43 1.86
N SER A 147 42.98 30.80 3.14
CA SER A 147 43.82 31.79 3.82
C SER A 147 45.29 31.39 3.87
N ASN A 148 45.58 30.13 4.20
CA ASN A 148 46.96 29.62 4.21
C ASN A 148 47.60 29.61 2.81
N LYS A 149 46.80 29.49 1.74
CA LYS A 149 47.33 29.54 0.37
C LYS A 149 47.70 30.96 -0.06
N ILE A 150 47.02 31.97 0.48
CA ILE A 150 47.27 33.40 0.21
C ILE A 150 48.56 33.87 0.90
N GLU A 151 48.80 33.49 2.16
CA GLU A 151 50.07 33.80 2.86
C GLU A 151 51.30 33.18 2.17
N VAL A 152 51.18 31.94 1.65
CA VAL A 152 52.28 31.28 0.93
C VAL A 152 52.58 31.96 -0.41
N THR A 153 51.57 32.51 -1.10
CA THR A 153 51.80 33.30 -2.33
C THR A 153 52.32 34.72 -2.09
N GLU A 154 52.09 35.32 -0.91
CA GLU A 154 52.68 36.64 -0.56
C GLU A 154 54.16 36.55 -0.15
N THR A 155 54.64 35.37 0.26
CA THR A 155 56.04 35.19 0.67
C THR A 155 56.99 34.97 -0.52
N GLU A 156 56.45 34.71 -1.72
CA GLU A 156 57.21 34.46 -2.96
C GLU A 156 56.98 35.53 -4.05
N GLY A 157 56.49 36.72 -3.65
CA GLY A 157 56.12 37.82 -4.56
C GLY A 157 57.05 39.03 -4.56
N SER A 158 58.24 38.96 -3.94
CA SER A 158 59.18 40.09 -3.88
C SER A 158 60.49 39.79 -4.61
N LEU A 159 60.51 39.99 -5.94
CA LEU A 159 61.62 40.63 -6.66
C LEU A 159 61.21 41.04 -8.08
N SER A 160 61.53 42.29 -8.45
CA SER A 160 61.55 42.94 -9.79
C SER A 160 60.25 43.53 -10.40
N ASP A 161 59.90 44.75 -9.95
CA ASP A 161 59.89 46.07 -10.63
C ASP A 161 59.54 46.24 -12.15
N PRO A 162 59.27 47.47 -12.69
CA PRO A 162 57.93 48.00 -12.99
C PRO A 162 57.81 48.53 -14.45
N SER A 163 56.61 48.88 -14.95
CA SER A 163 56.49 50.00 -15.92
C SER A 163 55.05 50.35 -16.33
N VAL A 164 54.74 51.65 -16.15
CA VAL A 164 54.06 52.58 -17.09
C VAL A 164 52.56 52.32 -17.39
N ALA A 165 51.62 53.27 -17.38
CA ALA A 165 51.49 54.67 -16.98
C ALA A 165 50.03 55.11 -17.28
N LEU A 166 49.47 56.00 -16.42
CA LEU A 166 48.55 57.15 -16.70
C LEU A 166 47.22 56.90 -17.46
N LYS A 167 46.03 57.47 -17.15
CA LYS A 167 45.49 58.46 -16.19
C LYS A 167 43.93 58.50 -16.38
N PRO A 168 43.11 59.04 -15.45
CA PRO A 168 41.63 58.93 -15.44
C PRO A 168 40.87 60.24 -15.79
N GLU A 169 39.59 60.18 -16.20
CA GLU A 169 38.52 61.15 -15.84
C GLU A 169 37.09 60.72 -16.29
N GLU A 170 36.09 61.17 -15.52
CA GLU A 170 34.61 60.98 -15.51
C GLU A 170 33.88 61.97 -16.48
N PRO A 171 32.56 62.33 -16.41
CA PRO A 171 31.31 61.63 -16.04
C PRO A 171 30.08 61.91 -16.97
N GLY A 172 29.05 61.05 -16.90
CA GLY A 172 27.64 61.46 -16.81
C GLY A 172 26.80 61.80 -18.08
N ARG A 173 25.72 61.04 -18.31
CA ARG A 173 24.29 61.48 -18.23
C ARG A 173 23.38 60.54 -19.02
N ALA A 174 22.28 60.16 -18.38
CA ALA A 174 21.17 59.34 -18.88
C ALA A 174 20.50 59.89 -20.15
N VAL A 175 19.80 59.03 -20.89
CA VAL A 175 18.46 59.29 -21.47
C VAL A 175 17.94 58.02 -22.20
N VAL A 176 16.82 57.52 -21.67
CA VAL A 176 15.61 57.05 -22.37
C VAL A 176 15.68 55.79 -23.27
N MET A 177 14.96 54.76 -22.84
CA MET A 177 14.30 53.75 -23.70
C MET A 177 12.95 54.34 -24.16
N PRO A 178 12.48 54.05 -25.38
CA PRO A 178 11.41 53.04 -25.51
C PRO A 178 11.58 52.23 -26.83
N SER A 179 11.12 51.00 -27.01
CA SER A 179 9.72 50.60 -27.07
C SER A 179 9.66 49.19 -27.72
N SER A 180 8.83 48.31 -27.12
CA SER A 180 7.80 47.41 -27.73
C SER A 180 8.15 46.55 -28.96
N VAL A 181 7.78 45.27 -29.10
CA VAL A 181 6.42 44.62 -29.10
C VAL A 181 6.71 43.08 -29.07
N SER A 182 6.26 42.26 -28.10
CA SER A 182 4.96 41.56 -27.93
C SER A 182 4.58 40.48 -28.99
N TRP A 183 4.84 39.20 -28.62
CA TRP A 183 4.01 37.96 -28.63
C TRP A 183 3.30 37.40 -29.89
N ASN A 184 3.47 36.08 -30.09
CA ASN A 184 2.43 35.01 -30.23
C ASN A 184 3.18 33.68 -30.50
N VAL A 185 3.15 32.63 -29.66
CA VAL A 185 2.10 31.61 -29.37
C VAL A 185 1.56 30.92 -30.62
N ASP A 186 1.85 29.62 -30.76
CA ASP A 186 0.99 28.51 -31.23
C ASP A 186 1.76 27.18 -31.04
N LEU A 187 1.43 26.32 -30.07
CA LEU A 187 0.49 25.18 -30.11
C LEU A 187 0.87 24.02 -31.07
N LEU A 188 1.43 22.94 -30.48
CA LEU A 188 1.08 21.49 -30.60
C LEU A 188 0.97 20.83 -31.99
N PRO A 189 1.22 19.51 -32.14
CA PRO A 189 0.72 18.39 -31.31
C PRO A 189 1.80 17.57 -30.57
#